data_AF-A0A661SW35-F1
#
_entry.id   AF-A0A661SW35-F1
#
_cell.length_a   1.000
_cell.length_b   1.000
_cell.length_c   1.000
_cell.angle_alpha   90.00
_cell.angle_beta   90.00
_cell.angle_gamma   90.00
#
_symmetry.space_group_name_H-M   'P 1'
#
loop_
_entity.id
_entity.type
_entity.pdbx_description
1 polymer ?
#
loop_
_entity_poly.entity_id
_entity_poly.type
_entity_poly.pdbx_seq_one_letter_code
_entity_poly.pdbx_strand_id
1 'polypeptide(L)'
;MTINWRETTVSEDETHHLWKEKPLYSKRFVSVLKFHSPGLAPVLDESGAYHINIRGESLCPQRYFRTFGFYEGKAAIESGDGGWFHISSDGSRLYPEHYRWCGNFQGDHCTVRDTSGRYFHLNNHGKPAYAARWRYAGDFRDGMAVVQNDEGMHSHIHPDGELIHQKWFSDLDVFHKGLARARDKEGWFHVNRNGTPVYERRFNQVEPFYNGQARVETSDGALRIINEQGKTLTQLRSSQQDPLHTVSRDIVGYWRTYTIYAAVQLKIFDALPGAIPQVAGKSSLSEDSAKRILRALWEMNLIHYDGETKVYSNLAGGELLKRNEAYSLAPASISFTETHVSSWELLAASLQTGKSAFLGCKDKDWFQNLYQNQDYMKEYQKAMDTYALHDYREIAGFIDGGKHRKVIDAGGGKGTVIKNLLTAYPRLCGILLERPEVVGQISVPQELADRFTVKSFDLFSPWPESGDAVILARVLHDWD
;
A
#
# COMPACT_ATOMS: atom_id res chain seq x y z
N MET A 1 8.72 -37.72 46.02
CA MET A 1 7.98 -36.51 45.59
C MET A 1 7.86 -36.57 44.08
N THR A 2 6.65 -36.46 43.53
CA THR A 2 6.46 -36.38 42.07
C THR A 2 6.79 -34.98 41.62
N ILE A 3 7.78 -34.84 40.72
CA ILE A 3 8.18 -33.53 40.19
C ILE A 3 7.05 -33.01 39.30
N ASN A 4 6.59 -31.79 39.58
CA ASN A 4 5.62 -31.09 38.74
C ASN A 4 6.36 -30.23 37.72
N TRP A 5 6.36 -30.65 36.44
CA TRP A 5 7.04 -29.91 35.38
C TRP A 5 6.51 -28.48 35.20
N ARG A 6 5.26 -28.20 35.60
CA ARG A 6 4.66 -26.85 35.51
C ARG A 6 5.33 -25.83 36.44
N GLU A 7 6.04 -26.30 37.46
CA GLU A 7 6.78 -25.47 38.42
C GLU A 7 8.26 -25.33 38.04
N THR A 8 8.66 -25.87 36.89
CA THR A 8 10.04 -25.75 36.42
C THR A 8 10.24 -24.42 35.69
N THR A 9 11.47 -23.92 35.76
CA THR A 9 11.91 -22.74 35.00
C THR A 9 13.12 -23.13 34.14
N VAL A 10 13.39 -22.33 33.10
CA VAL A 10 14.64 -22.44 32.34
C VAL A 10 15.71 -21.67 33.11
N SER A 11 16.93 -22.21 33.14
CA SER A 11 18.08 -21.52 33.75
C SER A 11 18.41 -20.22 33.02
N GLU A 12 19.10 -19.30 33.68
CA GLU A 12 19.45 -18.00 33.09
C GLU A 12 20.37 -18.11 31.86
N ASP A 13 21.23 -19.14 31.83
CA ASP A 13 22.09 -19.47 30.70
C ASP A 13 21.38 -20.32 29.62
N GLU A 14 20.10 -20.64 29.82
CA GLU A 14 19.24 -21.42 28.92
C GLU A 14 19.73 -22.86 28.63
N THR A 15 20.66 -23.41 29.41
CA THR A 15 21.25 -24.73 29.14
C THR A 15 20.53 -25.90 29.81
N HIS A 16 19.64 -25.65 30.77
CA HIS A 16 18.92 -26.68 31.52
C HIS A 16 17.66 -26.14 32.21
N HIS A 17 16.90 -27.06 32.83
CA HIS A 17 15.74 -26.71 33.63
C HIS A 17 16.06 -26.72 35.13
N LEU A 18 15.39 -25.85 35.87
CA LEU A 18 15.46 -25.73 37.32
C LEU A 18 14.13 -26.17 37.95
N TRP A 19 14.21 -26.83 39.10
CA TRP A 19 13.07 -27.04 39.99
C TRP A 19 13.47 -26.65 41.40
N LYS A 20 12.73 -25.71 42.01
CA LYS A 20 13.10 -25.09 43.29
C LYS A 20 14.55 -24.58 43.28
N GLU A 21 14.90 -23.84 42.22
CA GLU A 21 16.21 -23.22 41.99
C GLU A 21 17.39 -24.20 41.87
N LYS A 22 17.14 -25.50 41.77
CA LYS A 22 18.17 -26.52 41.59
C LYS A 22 18.06 -27.16 40.22
N PRO A 23 19.19 -27.53 39.57
CA PRO A 23 19.17 -28.26 38.31
C PRO A 23 18.30 -29.51 38.40
N LEU A 24 17.35 -29.63 37.48
CA LEU A 24 16.42 -30.76 37.42
C LEU A 24 17.12 -32.07 37.04
N TYR A 25 18.20 -31.97 36.26
CA TYR A 25 19.04 -33.07 35.80
C TYR A 25 20.49 -32.58 35.58
N SER A 26 21.45 -33.51 35.45
CA SER A 26 22.88 -33.21 35.35
C SER A 26 23.34 -32.78 33.94
N LYS A 27 22.69 -33.26 32.88
CA LYS A 27 23.04 -32.91 31.49
C LYS A 27 22.90 -31.40 31.24
N ARG A 28 23.78 -30.85 30.40
CA ARG A 28 23.70 -29.47 29.89
C ARG A 28 23.57 -29.51 28.38
N PHE A 29 22.66 -28.71 27.87
CA PHE A 29 22.34 -28.59 26.45
C PHE A 29 22.92 -27.29 25.90
N VAL A 30 22.99 -27.16 24.57
CA VAL A 30 23.30 -25.88 23.92
C VAL A 30 22.19 -24.88 24.22
N SER A 31 20.94 -25.31 24.15
CA SER A 31 19.79 -24.54 24.63
C SER A 31 18.60 -25.44 24.97
N VAL A 32 17.70 -24.95 25.84
CA VAL A 32 16.44 -25.60 26.18
C VAL A 32 15.27 -24.62 26.08
N LEU A 33 14.10 -25.13 25.68
CA LEU A 33 12.81 -24.42 25.80
C LEU A 33 12.02 -25.03 26.96
N LYS A 34 11.07 -24.27 27.49
CA LYS A 34 10.22 -24.67 28.62
C LYS A 34 9.55 -26.03 28.40
N PHE A 35 9.24 -26.72 29.50
CA PHE A 35 8.36 -27.89 29.46
C PHE A 35 6.93 -27.48 29.05
N HIS A 36 6.36 -28.24 28.11
CA HIS A 36 4.96 -28.18 27.69
C HIS A 36 4.26 -29.49 28.01
N SER A 37 2.92 -29.49 28.04
CA SER A 37 2.12 -30.71 28.19
C SER A 37 2.50 -31.72 27.10
N PRO A 38 2.78 -33.00 27.41
CA PRO A 38 2.50 -33.71 28.67
C PRO A 38 3.64 -33.74 29.71
N GLY A 39 4.63 -32.85 29.60
CA GLY A 39 5.85 -32.82 30.43
C GLY A 39 7.11 -33.03 29.60
N LEU A 40 7.12 -32.49 28.38
CA LEU A 40 8.20 -32.61 27.40
C LEU A 40 8.78 -31.23 27.08
N ALA A 41 10.09 -31.16 26.95
CA ALA A 41 10.82 -29.93 26.64
C ALA A 41 11.64 -30.10 25.35
N PRO A 42 11.57 -29.14 24.41
CA PRO A 42 12.50 -29.06 23.30
C PRO A 42 13.90 -28.70 23.78
N VAL A 43 14.92 -29.34 23.24
CA VAL A 43 16.33 -29.09 23.54
C VAL A 43 17.17 -29.16 22.29
N LEU A 44 18.32 -28.50 22.32
CA LEU A 44 19.35 -28.55 21.29
C LEU A 44 20.67 -29.01 21.91
N ASP A 45 21.30 -30.02 21.31
CA ASP A 45 22.71 -30.32 21.56
C ASP A 45 23.48 -30.46 20.25
N GLU A 46 24.76 -30.86 20.32
CA GLU A 46 25.63 -31.01 19.15
C GLU A 46 25.10 -32.00 18.09
N SER A 47 24.21 -32.92 18.48
CA SER A 47 23.58 -33.88 17.55
C SER A 47 22.34 -33.32 16.85
N GLY A 48 21.84 -32.16 17.28
CA GLY A 48 20.63 -31.52 16.76
C GLY A 48 19.52 -31.35 17.81
N ALA A 49 18.36 -30.88 17.34
CA ALA A 49 17.21 -30.58 18.18
C ALA A 49 16.30 -31.81 18.39
N TYR A 50 15.78 -32.00 19.60
CA TYR A 50 14.85 -33.09 19.96
C TYR A 50 14.08 -32.75 21.25
N HIS A 51 13.26 -33.68 21.75
CA HIS A 51 12.52 -33.52 23.00
C HIS A 51 13.01 -34.46 24.11
N ILE A 52 13.01 -33.94 25.34
CA ILE A 52 13.34 -34.69 26.56
C ILE A 52 12.15 -34.75 27.53
N ASN A 53 12.16 -35.76 28.39
CA ASN A 53 11.28 -35.84 29.55
C ASN A 53 11.85 -35.07 30.76
N ILE A 54 11.12 -35.06 31.87
CA ILE A 54 11.52 -34.39 33.12
C ILE A 54 12.82 -34.91 33.76
N ARG A 55 13.34 -36.06 33.33
CA ARG A 55 14.62 -36.63 33.78
C ARG A 55 15.79 -36.20 32.88
N GLY A 56 15.54 -35.41 31.84
CA GLY A 56 16.56 -35.04 30.85
C GLY A 56 16.83 -36.11 29.80
N GLU A 57 15.99 -37.15 29.73
CA GLU A 57 16.17 -38.29 28.84
C GLU A 57 15.45 -38.04 27.51
N SER A 58 16.13 -38.36 26.40
CA SER A 58 15.59 -38.27 25.04
C SER A 58 14.43 -39.23 24.84
N LEU A 59 13.33 -38.77 24.24
CA LEU A 59 12.19 -39.64 23.91
C LEU A 59 12.38 -40.46 22.64
N CYS A 60 13.09 -39.89 21.65
CA CYS A 60 13.25 -40.46 20.32
C CYS A 60 14.71 -40.31 19.87
N PRO A 61 15.28 -41.26 19.10
CA PRO A 61 16.62 -41.12 18.53
C PRO A 61 16.70 -40.06 17.42
N GLN A 62 15.57 -39.65 16.84
CA GLN A 62 15.54 -38.69 15.74
C GLN A 62 16.09 -37.33 16.18
N ARG A 63 16.82 -36.66 15.28
CA ARG A 63 17.36 -35.32 15.45
C ARG A 63 16.89 -34.42 14.32
N TYR A 64 16.62 -33.18 14.67
CA TYR A 64 16.06 -32.18 13.78
C TYR A 64 16.94 -30.93 13.77
N PHE A 65 16.70 -30.04 12.81
CA PHE A 65 17.37 -28.75 12.82
C PHE A 65 16.83 -27.88 13.95
N ARG A 66 15.49 -27.77 14.05
CA ARG A 66 14.81 -27.10 15.18
C ARG A 66 13.54 -27.85 15.57
N THR A 67 13.15 -27.71 16.83
CA THR A 67 11.90 -28.24 17.39
C THR A 67 11.30 -27.28 18.41
N PHE A 68 9.99 -27.32 18.57
CA PHE A 68 9.22 -26.42 19.43
C PHE A 68 8.37 -27.17 20.45
N GLY A 69 7.77 -26.43 21.37
CA GLY A 69 6.91 -26.97 22.43
C GLY A 69 5.71 -27.74 21.88
N PHE A 70 5.18 -28.65 22.69
CA PHE A 70 3.94 -29.35 22.36
C PHE A 70 2.71 -28.48 22.65
N TYR A 71 1.89 -28.27 21.64
CA TYR A 71 0.58 -27.62 21.73
C TYR A 71 -0.48 -28.60 21.22
N GLU A 72 -1.51 -28.86 22.01
CA GLU A 72 -2.56 -29.85 21.69
C GLU A 72 -1.98 -31.23 21.31
N GLY A 73 -0.91 -31.62 21.99
CA GLY A 73 -0.22 -32.91 21.80
C GLY A 73 0.69 -32.98 20.57
N LYS A 74 0.96 -31.86 19.88
CA LYS A 74 1.74 -31.82 18.65
C LYS A 74 2.86 -30.78 18.74
N ALA A 75 4.03 -31.09 18.17
CA ALA A 75 5.16 -30.18 18.11
C ALA A 75 5.53 -29.88 16.66
N ALA A 76 5.80 -28.61 16.35
CA ALA A 76 6.34 -28.20 15.07
C ALA A 76 7.84 -28.55 14.99
N ILE A 77 8.26 -29.03 13.83
CA ILE A 77 9.61 -29.47 13.53
C ILE A 77 10.10 -28.77 12.25
N GLU A 78 11.35 -28.33 12.27
CA GLU A 78 12.10 -27.94 11.09
C GLU A 78 13.17 -29.01 10.82
N SER A 79 13.08 -29.68 9.66
CA SER A 79 14.10 -30.63 9.21
C SER A 79 15.33 -29.93 8.63
N GLY A 80 16.44 -30.66 8.58
CA GLY A 80 17.71 -30.13 8.06
C GLY A 80 17.70 -29.73 6.58
N ASP A 81 16.70 -30.15 5.82
CA ASP A 81 16.46 -29.74 4.43
C ASP A 81 15.59 -28.48 4.30
N GLY A 82 15.20 -27.85 5.42
CA GLY A 82 14.37 -26.65 5.48
C GLY A 82 12.87 -26.91 5.41
N GLY A 83 12.44 -28.17 5.40
CA GLY A 83 11.03 -28.55 5.47
C GLY A 83 10.45 -28.44 6.89
N TRP A 84 9.16 -28.14 6.98
CA TRP A 84 8.42 -28.05 8.24
C TRP A 84 7.30 -29.09 8.31
N PHE A 85 7.11 -29.71 9.46
CA PHE A 85 6.02 -30.67 9.73
C PHE A 85 5.72 -30.76 11.23
N HIS A 86 4.77 -31.62 11.60
CA HIS A 86 4.42 -31.86 12.99
C HIS A 86 4.62 -33.32 13.40
N ILE A 87 4.98 -33.50 14.67
CA ILE A 87 5.07 -34.80 15.33
C ILE A 87 4.14 -34.87 16.54
N SER A 88 3.67 -36.07 16.88
CA SER A 88 3.00 -36.36 18.16
C SER A 88 4.00 -36.53 19.31
N SER A 89 3.49 -36.60 20.54
CA SER A 89 4.29 -36.72 21.77
C SER A 89 5.14 -37.98 21.87
N ASP A 90 4.83 -39.03 21.09
CA ASP A 90 5.66 -40.24 20.95
C ASP A 90 6.80 -40.08 19.92
N GLY A 91 6.88 -38.92 19.26
CA GLY A 91 7.87 -38.63 18.23
C GLY A 91 7.46 -39.06 16.81
N SER A 92 6.29 -39.68 16.64
CA SER A 92 5.82 -40.11 15.32
C SER A 92 5.33 -38.92 14.48
N ARG A 93 5.49 -39.03 13.17
CA ARG A 93 5.09 -37.97 12.23
C ARG A 93 3.59 -38.04 11.99
N LEU A 94 2.91 -36.88 12.06
CA LEU A 94 1.45 -36.84 11.92
C LEU A 94 0.94 -37.08 10.49
N TYR A 95 1.72 -36.67 9.49
CA TYR A 95 1.36 -36.74 8.07
C TYR A 95 2.64 -36.62 7.20
N PRO A 96 2.64 -37.16 5.96
CA PRO A 96 3.84 -37.25 5.14
C PRO A 96 4.29 -35.92 4.51
N GLU A 97 3.40 -34.94 4.37
CA GLU A 97 3.67 -33.66 3.71
C GLU A 97 4.67 -32.79 4.47
N HIS A 98 5.38 -31.94 3.72
CA HIS A 98 6.28 -30.91 4.25
C HIS A 98 5.79 -29.53 3.79
N TYR A 99 5.99 -28.54 4.65
CA TYR A 99 5.66 -27.14 4.41
C TYR A 99 6.91 -26.27 4.46
N ARG A 100 6.80 -25.04 3.95
CA ARG A 100 7.87 -24.05 4.07
C ARG A 100 7.92 -23.42 5.46
N TRP A 101 6.81 -23.48 6.20
CA TRP A 101 6.70 -23.08 7.59
C TRP A 101 5.40 -23.64 8.20
N CYS A 102 5.44 -23.97 9.49
CA CYS A 102 4.27 -24.36 10.28
C CYS A 102 4.23 -23.58 11.60
N GLY A 103 3.05 -23.13 12.01
CA GLY A 103 2.78 -22.59 13.34
C GLY A 103 2.55 -23.69 14.38
N ASN A 104 2.00 -23.30 15.53
CA ASN A 104 1.56 -24.27 16.55
C ASN A 104 0.09 -24.64 16.34
N PHE A 105 -0.31 -25.83 16.81
CA PHE A 105 -1.72 -26.17 16.89
C PHE A 105 -2.42 -25.39 18.00
N GLN A 106 -3.51 -24.71 17.66
CA GLN A 106 -4.35 -23.92 18.55
C GLN A 106 -5.80 -24.01 18.09
N GLY A 107 -6.71 -24.43 18.99
CA GLY A 107 -8.12 -24.60 18.67
C GLY A 107 -8.37 -25.65 17.59
N ASP A 108 -7.67 -26.79 17.66
CA ASP A 108 -7.73 -27.90 16.69
C ASP A 108 -7.25 -27.57 15.27
N HIS A 109 -6.61 -26.41 15.08
CA HIS A 109 -6.11 -25.95 13.78
C HIS A 109 -4.66 -25.49 13.87
N CYS A 110 -3.98 -25.46 12.72
CA CYS A 110 -2.62 -24.95 12.64
C CYS A 110 -2.40 -24.21 11.32
N THR A 111 -1.84 -23.01 11.42
CA THR A 111 -1.41 -22.23 10.26
C THR A 111 -0.17 -22.85 9.61
N VAL A 112 -0.21 -23.08 8.30
CA VAL A 112 0.96 -23.52 7.53
C VAL A 112 1.15 -22.64 6.31
N ARG A 113 2.40 -22.59 5.82
CA ARG A 113 2.77 -21.96 4.56
C ARG A 113 3.38 -22.99 3.63
N ASP A 114 2.77 -23.20 2.47
CA ASP A 114 3.28 -24.14 1.48
C ASP A 114 4.53 -23.63 0.74
N THR A 115 5.05 -24.49 -0.13
CA THR A 115 6.24 -24.23 -0.95
C THR A 115 6.04 -23.11 -1.97
N SER A 116 4.78 -22.81 -2.35
CA SER A 116 4.43 -21.66 -3.21
C SER A 116 4.36 -20.34 -2.42
N GLY A 117 4.49 -20.40 -1.09
CA GLY A 117 4.45 -19.24 -0.21
C GLY A 117 3.05 -18.84 0.23
N ARG A 118 2.03 -19.68 0.01
CA ARG A 118 0.65 -19.41 0.40
C ARG A 118 0.31 -20.00 1.76
N TYR A 119 -0.53 -19.29 2.51
CA TYR A 119 -0.97 -19.68 3.84
C TYR A 119 -2.35 -20.32 3.83
N PHE A 120 -2.56 -21.28 4.72
CA PHE A 120 -3.86 -21.89 5.03
C PHE A 120 -3.77 -22.64 6.36
N HIS A 121 -4.89 -23.20 6.81
CA HIS A 121 -4.95 -23.95 8.05
C HIS A 121 -5.08 -25.45 7.80
N LEU A 122 -4.38 -26.24 8.61
CA LEU A 122 -4.61 -27.65 8.79
C LEU A 122 -5.62 -27.87 9.91
N ASN A 123 -6.44 -28.90 9.79
CA ASN A 123 -7.25 -29.43 10.89
C ASN A 123 -6.40 -30.33 11.81
N ASN A 124 -7.02 -30.83 12.89
CA ASN A 124 -6.37 -31.68 13.89
C ASN A 124 -5.75 -32.98 13.33
N HIS A 125 -6.18 -33.42 12.15
CA HIS A 125 -5.63 -34.59 11.43
C HIS A 125 -4.51 -34.23 10.46
N GLY A 126 -4.05 -32.97 10.44
CA GLY A 126 -3.00 -32.51 9.55
C GLY A 126 -3.41 -32.33 8.08
N LYS A 127 -4.71 -32.37 7.78
CA LYS A 127 -5.24 -32.13 6.43
C LYS A 127 -5.66 -30.67 6.29
N PRO A 128 -5.58 -30.07 5.08
CA PRO A 128 -6.13 -28.73 4.84
C PRO A 128 -7.59 -28.65 5.31
N ALA A 129 -7.92 -27.67 6.14
CA ALA A 129 -9.28 -27.46 6.63
C ALA A 129 -10.23 -27.00 5.52
N TYR A 130 -9.69 -26.34 4.49
CA TYR A 130 -10.43 -25.81 3.35
C TYR A 130 -9.54 -25.60 2.11
N ALA A 131 -10.15 -25.32 0.96
CA ALA A 131 -9.47 -25.21 -0.33
C ALA A 131 -8.75 -23.86 -0.56
N ALA A 132 -9.24 -22.76 0.01
CA ALA A 132 -8.67 -21.42 -0.18
C ALA A 132 -7.20 -21.33 0.27
N ARG A 133 -6.43 -20.46 -0.39
CA ARG A 133 -5.01 -20.21 -0.13
C ARG A 133 -4.76 -18.71 -0.09
N TRP A 134 -4.22 -18.23 1.02
CA TRP A 134 -4.12 -16.81 1.34
C TRP A 134 -2.68 -16.28 1.22
N ARG A 135 -2.52 -14.96 1.04
CA ARG A 135 -1.20 -14.32 1.08
C ARG A 135 -0.63 -14.34 2.49
N TYR A 136 -1.52 -14.27 3.48
CA TYR A 136 -1.22 -14.45 4.89
C TYR A 136 -2.44 -15.05 5.59
N ALA A 137 -2.20 -15.87 6.61
CA ALA A 137 -3.21 -16.30 7.57
C ALA A 137 -2.58 -16.27 8.96
N GLY A 138 -3.28 -15.69 9.94
CA GLY A 138 -2.91 -15.75 11.35
C GLY A 138 -3.57 -16.93 12.05
N ASP A 139 -3.13 -17.25 13.26
CA ASP A 139 -3.65 -18.40 14.03
C ASP A 139 -5.13 -18.23 14.40
N PHE A 140 -5.83 -19.36 14.51
CA PHE A 140 -7.17 -19.38 15.09
C PHE A 140 -7.15 -19.01 16.57
N ARG A 141 -8.01 -18.06 16.94
CA ARG A 141 -8.27 -17.67 18.32
C ARG A 141 -9.77 -17.52 18.52
N ASP A 142 -10.33 -18.18 19.53
CA ASP A 142 -11.78 -18.15 19.82
C ASP A 142 -12.67 -18.52 18.61
N GLY A 143 -12.19 -19.41 17.73
CA GLY A 143 -12.93 -19.92 16.57
C GLY A 143 -12.89 -19.04 15.32
N MET A 144 -11.97 -18.07 15.24
CA MET A 144 -11.77 -17.23 14.06
C MET A 144 -10.28 -16.95 13.79
N ALA A 145 -9.95 -16.67 12.53
CA ALA A 145 -8.61 -16.27 12.10
C ALA A 145 -8.70 -15.05 11.17
N VAL A 146 -7.61 -14.28 11.07
CA VAL A 146 -7.46 -13.21 10.09
C VAL A 146 -6.70 -13.75 8.88
N VAL A 147 -7.19 -13.46 7.68
CA VAL A 147 -6.55 -13.81 6.41
C VAL A 147 -6.35 -12.58 5.53
N GLN A 148 -5.33 -12.62 4.68
CA GLN A 148 -5.03 -11.59 3.69
C GLN A 148 -5.20 -12.12 2.27
N ASN A 149 -5.97 -11.40 1.44
CA ASN A 149 -6.17 -11.71 0.03
C ASN A 149 -4.99 -11.25 -0.85
N ASP A 150 -5.11 -11.42 -2.16
CA ASP A 150 -4.06 -11.08 -3.12
C ASP A 150 -3.86 -9.56 -3.31
N GLU A 151 -4.87 -8.76 -2.98
CA GLU A 151 -4.82 -7.29 -2.98
C GLU A 151 -4.17 -6.73 -1.71
N GLY A 152 -3.80 -7.59 -0.75
CA GLY A 152 -3.21 -7.17 0.52
C GLY A 152 -4.23 -6.76 1.59
N MET A 153 -5.52 -7.01 1.34
CA MET A 153 -6.61 -6.68 2.26
C MET A 153 -6.92 -7.85 3.19
N HIS A 154 -7.37 -7.53 4.40
CA HIS A 154 -7.59 -8.48 5.49
C HIS A 154 -9.07 -8.69 5.79
N SER A 155 -9.44 -9.93 6.14
CA SER A 155 -10.79 -10.27 6.64
C SER A 155 -10.74 -11.41 7.64
N HIS A 156 -11.87 -11.66 8.30
CA HIS A 156 -12.03 -12.76 9.26
C HIS A 156 -12.64 -13.98 8.60
N ILE A 157 -12.15 -15.17 8.96
CA ILE A 157 -12.71 -16.46 8.54
C ILE A 157 -13.09 -17.35 9.72
N HIS A 158 -14.07 -18.22 9.48
CA HIS A 158 -14.39 -19.38 10.29
C HIS A 158 -13.40 -20.54 10.05
N PRO A 159 -13.40 -21.59 10.89
CA PRO A 159 -12.52 -22.75 10.75
C PRO A 159 -12.68 -23.53 9.43
N ASP A 160 -13.86 -23.49 8.84
CA ASP A 160 -14.18 -24.03 7.51
C ASP A 160 -13.70 -23.14 6.34
N GLY A 161 -13.10 -21.98 6.64
CA GLY A 161 -12.58 -21.04 5.66
C GLY A 161 -13.61 -20.06 5.10
N GLU A 162 -14.88 -20.12 5.54
CA GLU A 162 -15.89 -19.15 5.14
C GLU A 162 -15.64 -17.79 5.80
N LEU A 163 -15.90 -16.70 5.07
CA LEU A 163 -15.78 -15.36 5.61
C LEU A 163 -16.86 -15.11 6.68
N ILE A 164 -16.45 -14.62 7.84
CA ILE A 164 -17.38 -14.22 8.92
C ILE A 164 -18.23 -13.02 8.45
N HIS A 165 -17.64 -12.16 7.62
CA HIS A 165 -18.30 -11.00 7.03
C HIS A 165 -17.67 -10.65 5.67
N GLN A 166 -18.43 -10.03 4.78
CA GLN A 166 -17.96 -9.63 3.44
C GLN A 166 -17.24 -8.27 3.42
N LYS A 167 -16.46 -7.98 4.46
CA LYS A 167 -15.72 -6.71 4.63
C LYS A 167 -14.22 -6.98 4.62
N TRP A 168 -13.49 -6.10 3.94
CA TRP A 168 -12.05 -6.18 3.73
C TRP A 168 -11.40 -4.87 4.18
N PHE A 169 -10.29 -4.97 4.93
CA PHE A 169 -9.62 -3.85 5.58
C PHE A 169 -8.14 -3.81 5.20
N SER A 170 -7.51 -2.64 5.21
CA SER A 170 -6.07 -2.55 4.93
C SER A 170 -5.24 -3.21 6.02
N ASP A 171 -5.77 -3.28 7.25
CA ASP A 171 -5.22 -4.05 8.36
C ASP A 171 -6.35 -4.49 9.32
N LEU A 172 -6.19 -5.62 10.01
CA LEU A 172 -7.24 -6.20 10.84
C LEU A 172 -6.67 -7.13 11.92
N ASP A 173 -7.08 -6.89 13.16
CA ASP A 173 -6.79 -7.78 14.28
C ASP A 173 -7.91 -8.80 14.49
N VAL A 174 -7.59 -9.91 15.16
CA VAL A 174 -8.61 -10.82 15.72
C VAL A 174 -9.50 -10.11 16.74
N PHE A 175 -10.73 -10.61 16.90
CA PHE A 175 -11.66 -10.07 17.89
C PHE A 175 -11.14 -10.27 19.33
N HIS A 176 -11.21 -9.22 20.12
CA HIS A 176 -11.02 -9.21 21.56
C HIS A 176 -12.28 -8.64 22.24
N LYS A 177 -12.94 -9.45 23.07
CA LYS A 177 -14.22 -9.11 23.71
C LYS A 177 -15.32 -8.63 22.73
N GLY A 178 -15.33 -9.22 21.53
CA GLY A 178 -16.35 -8.94 20.50
C GLY A 178 -16.05 -7.78 19.56
N LEU A 179 -14.92 -7.07 19.77
CA LEU A 179 -14.45 -5.98 18.91
C LEU A 179 -13.08 -6.31 18.32
N ALA A 180 -12.83 -5.90 17.09
CA ALA A 180 -11.53 -6.00 16.43
C ALA A 180 -11.04 -4.60 16.06
N ARG A 181 -9.73 -4.40 16.07
CA ARG A 181 -9.13 -3.21 15.46
C ARG A 181 -9.06 -3.42 13.95
N ALA A 182 -9.49 -2.44 13.19
CA ALA A 182 -9.44 -2.45 11.75
C ALA A 182 -8.84 -1.14 11.24
N ARG A 183 -8.29 -1.18 10.03
CA ARG A 183 -7.75 -0.02 9.35
C ARG A 183 -8.34 0.10 7.94
N ASP A 184 -8.65 1.32 7.55
CA ASP A 184 -8.97 1.67 6.16
C ASP A 184 -8.04 2.79 5.68
N LYS A 185 -8.37 3.41 4.54
CA LYS A 185 -7.57 4.49 3.96
C LYS A 185 -7.52 5.76 4.84
N GLU A 186 -8.48 5.93 5.73
CA GLU A 186 -8.62 7.12 6.59
C GLU A 186 -8.01 6.90 7.98
N GLY A 187 -7.85 5.65 8.42
CA GLY A 187 -7.06 5.32 9.61
C GLY A 187 -7.59 4.10 10.36
N TRP A 188 -7.16 3.97 11.61
CA TRP A 188 -7.54 2.92 12.54
C TRP A 188 -8.85 3.22 13.26
N PHE A 189 -9.62 2.16 13.53
CA PHE A 189 -10.89 2.17 14.25
C PHE A 189 -11.23 0.78 14.79
N HIS A 190 -12.39 0.64 15.43
CA HIS A 190 -12.89 -0.64 15.91
C HIS A 190 -14.11 -1.10 15.12
N VAL A 191 -14.19 -2.40 14.85
CA VAL A 191 -15.34 -3.06 14.21
C VAL A 191 -15.95 -4.12 15.13
N ASN A 192 -17.25 -4.31 15.00
CA ASN A 192 -17.96 -5.43 15.62
C ASN A 192 -17.80 -6.73 14.81
N ARG A 193 -18.40 -7.83 15.30
CA ARG A 193 -18.35 -9.16 14.65
C ARG A 193 -18.86 -9.21 13.22
N ASN A 194 -19.68 -8.25 12.80
CA ASN A 194 -20.17 -8.14 11.42
C ASN A 194 -19.23 -7.29 10.53
N GLY A 195 -18.06 -6.90 11.04
CA GLY A 195 -17.13 -6.01 10.35
C GLY A 195 -17.65 -4.58 10.24
N THR A 196 -18.64 -4.19 11.04
CA THR A 196 -19.22 -2.84 10.99
C THR A 196 -18.49 -1.94 11.96
N PRO A 197 -18.05 -0.72 11.56
CA PRO A 197 -17.46 0.25 12.47
C PRO A 197 -18.39 0.52 13.66
N VAL A 198 -17.85 0.53 14.89
CA VAL A 198 -18.64 0.87 16.09
C VAL A 198 -18.78 2.38 16.32
N TYR A 199 -18.02 3.18 15.55
CA TYR A 199 -18.12 4.63 15.45
C TYR A 199 -17.52 5.12 14.11
N GLU A 200 -17.82 6.36 13.71
CA GLU A 200 -17.38 6.92 12.43
C GLU A 200 -15.94 7.44 12.44
N ARG A 201 -15.43 7.89 13.59
CA ARG A 201 -14.10 8.51 13.69
C ARG A 201 -12.96 7.55 13.31
N ARG A 202 -11.88 8.11 12.74
CA ARG A 202 -10.63 7.41 12.44
C ARG A 202 -9.47 8.03 13.21
N PHE A 203 -8.48 7.20 13.52
CA PHE A 203 -7.33 7.56 14.34
C PHE A 203 -6.04 7.12 13.67
N ASN A 204 -4.92 7.78 13.99
CA ASN A 204 -3.60 7.33 13.55
C ASN A 204 -3.23 5.97 14.15
N GLN A 205 -3.66 5.73 15.39
CA GLN A 205 -3.54 4.45 16.10
C GLN A 205 -4.71 4.27 17.08
N VAL A 206 -5.13 3.04 17.29
CA VAL A 206 -6.06 2.66 18.37
C VAL A 206 -5.54 1.45 19.13
N GLU A 207 -5.63 1.45 20.45
CA GLU A 207 -5.44 0.26 21.28
C GLU A 207 -6.76 -0.51 21.40
N PRO A 208 -6.75 -1.84 21.69
CA PRO A 208 -7.97 -2.59 21.97
C PRO A 208 -8.72 -2.01 23.18
N PHE A 209 -10.05 -2.18 23.21
CA PHE A 209 -10.84 -1.83 24.38
C PHE A 209 -10.54 -2.75 25.57
N TYR A 210 -10.19 -2.13 26.70
CA TYR A 210 -10.11 -2.77 28.02
C TYR A 210 -11.06 -2.06 28.97
N ASN A 211 -12.05 -2.80 29.48
CA ASN A 211 -13.09 -2.30 30.39
C ASN A 211 -13.81 -1.04 29.84
N GLY A 212 -14.16 -1.08 28.55
CA GLY A 212 -14.93 -0.02 27.86
C GLY A 212 -14.12 1.21 27.43
N GLN A 213 -12.79 1.19 27.59
CA GLN A 213 -11.92 2.31 27.23
C GLN A 213 -10.75 1.87 26.34
N ALA A 214 -10.35 2.74 25.41
CA ALA A 214 -9.20 2.54 24.55
C ALA A 214 -8.40 3.84 24.46
N ARG A 215 -7.07 3.71 24.46
CA ARG A 215 -6.18 4.81 24.12
C ARG A 215 -6.05 4.91 22.60
N VAL A 216 -6.07 6.13 22.10
CA VAL A 216 -5.96 6.44 20.67
C VAL A 216 -5.01 7.60 20.43
N GLU A 217 -4.40 7.61 19.26
CA GLU A 217 -3.64 8.73 18.73
C GLU A 217 -4.38 9.36 17.56
N THR A 218 -4.63 10.66 17.59
CA THR A 218 -5.26 11.39 16.48
C THR A 218 -4.24 11.72 15.39
N SER A 219 -4.70 12.10 14.20
CA SER A 219 -3.85 12.44 13.05
C SER A 219 -2.88 13.60 13.31
N ASP A 220 -3.19 14.47 14.27
CA ASP A 220 -2.35 15.58 14.74
C ASP A 220 -1.37 15.17 15.86
N GLY A 221 -1.31 13.88 16.22
CA GLY A 221 -0.45 13.34 17.26
C GLY A 221 -0.97 13.54 18.69
N ALA A 222 -2.21 14.02 18.90
CA ALA A 222 -2.77 14.08 20.25
C ALA A 222 -3.07 12.67 20.79
N LEU A 223 -2.88 12.44 22.09
CA LEU A 223 -3.22 11.17 22.75
C LEU A 223 -4.49 11.35 23.58
N ARG A 224 -5.45 10.46 23.39
CA ARG A 224 -6.76 10.51 24.05
C ARG A 224 -7.19 9.13 24.55
N ILE A 225 -8.06 9.11 25.55
CA ILE A 225 -8.85 7.94 25.93
C ILE A 225 -10.26 8.13 25.37
N ILE A 226 -10.80 7.10 24.71
CA ILE A 226 -12.16 7.06 24.18
C ILE A 226 -12.98 5.93 24.83
N ASN A 227 -14.30 6.07 24.79
CA ASN A 227 -15.22 4.96 25.06
C ASN A 227 -15.54 4.15 23.79
N GLU A 228 -16.32 3.07 23.92
CA GLU A 228 -16.73 2.19 22.82
C GLU A 228 -17.58 2.86 21.73
N GLN A 229 -18.11 4.07 21.98
CA GLN A 229 -18.80 4.91 21.00
C GLN A 229 -17.86 5.93 20.33
N GLY A 230 -16.55 5.85 20.57
CA GLY A 230 -15.56 6.77 19.98
C GLY A 230 -15.53 8.17 20.59
N LYS A 231 -16.28 8.40 21.68
CA LYS A 231 -16.30 9.68 22.39
C LYS A 231 -15.07 9.81 23.26
N THR A 232 -14.38 10.94 23.17
CA THR A 232 -13.24 11.24 24.03
C THR A 232 -13.70 11.42 25.48
N LEU A 233 -13.08 10.65 26.38
CA LEU A 233 -13.26 10.74 27.83
C LEU A 233 -12.16 11.58 28.48
N THR A 234 -10.93 11.47 28.00
CA THR A 234 -9.76 12.15 28.58
C THR A 234 -8.74 12.48 27.50
N GLN A 235 -8.09 13.64 27.62
CA GLN A 235 -6.92 14.00 26.81
C GLN A 235 -5.66 13.77 27.64
N LEU A 236 -4.76 12.93 27.14
CA LEU A 236 -3.48 12.60 27.78
C LEU A 236 -2.35 13.52 27.30
N ARG A 237 -2.39 13.88 26.01
CA ARG A 237 -1.42 14.78 25.35
C ARG A 237 -2.15 15.60 24.30
N SER A 238 -1.85 16.90 24.21
CA SER A 238 -2.32 17.75 23.11
C SER A 238 -1.71 17.35 21.77
N SER A 239 -2.23 17.92 20.68
CA SER A 239 -1.61 17.84 19.35
C SER A 239 -0.11 18.10 19.43
N GLN A 240 0.68 17.31 18.70
CA GLN A 240 2.09 17.59 18.47
C GLN A 240 2.31 18.53 17.28
N GLN A 241 1.27 18.75 16.47
CA GLN A 241 1.29 19.79 15.46
C GLN A 241 1.08 21.14 16.14
N ASP A 242 2.12 21.96 16.11
CA ASP A 242 1.99 23.38 16.38
C ASP A 242 1.19 24.00 15.22
N PRO A 243 -0.01 24.58 15.49
CA PRO A 243 -0.80 25.23 14.45
C PRO A 243 -0.02 26.32 13.71
N LEU A 244 0.89 27.03 14.40
CA LEU A 244 1.74 28.05 13.77
C LEU A 244 2.64 27.42 12.72
N HIS A 245 3.35 26.33 13.06
CA HIS A 245 4.21 25.64 12.11
C HIS A 245 3.43 25.05 10.94
N THR A 246 2.23 24.51 11.20
CA THR A 246 1.37 23.94 10.15
C THR A 246 0.93 25.00 9.15
N VAL A 247 0.35 26.10 9.65
CA VAL A 247 -0.10 27.21 8.81
C VAL A 247 1.09 27.88 8.12
N SER A 248 2.21 28.09 8.82
CA SER A 248 3.44 28.67 8.24
C SER A 248 3.97 27.82 7.08
N ARG A 249 4.01 26.49 7.23
CA ARG A 249 4.38 25.56 6.15
C ARG A 249 3.45 25.69 4.95
N ASP A 250 2.16 25.81 5.18
CA ASP A 250 1.17 25.89 4.11
C ASP A 250 1.23 27.25 3.39
N ILE A 251 1.48 28.35 4.11
CA ILE A 251 1.73 29.69 3.54
C ILE A 251 2.91 29.65 2.56
N VAL A 252 3.97 28.92 2.89
CA VAL A 252 5.17 28.80 2.06
C VAL A 252 5.16 27.57 1.15
N GLY A 253 4.00 26.92 0.98
CA GLY A 253 3.86 25.70 0.17
C GLY A 253 4.37 25.87 -1.27
N TYR A 254 4.27 27.08 -1.83
CA TYR A 254 4.78 27.43 -3.15
C TYR A 254 6.30 27.21 -3.29
N TRP A 255 7.09 27.25 -2.21
CA TRP A 255 8.52 26.93 -2.27
C TRP A 255 8.78 25.52 -2.83
N ARG A 256 7.90 24.55 -2.51
CA ARG A 256 8.00 23.18 -3.05
C ARG A 256 7.72 23.17 -4.54
N THR A 257 6.67 23.87 -4.98
CA THR A 257 6.31 24.03 -6.40
C THR A 257 7.48 24.60 -7.19
N TYR A 258 8.04 25.74 -6.75
CA TYR A 258 9.15 26.39 -7.42
C TYR A 258 10.47 25.60 -7.35
N THR A 259 10.69 24.82 -6.28
CA THR A 259 11.87 23.93 -6.19
C THR A 259 11.81 22.82 -7.24
N ILE A 260 10.65 22.16 -7.40
CA ILE A 260 10.45 21.14 -8.44
C ILE A 260 10.60 21.77 -9.82
N TYR A 261 9.95 22.91 -10.05
CA TYR A 261 10.05 23.66 -11.31
C TYR A 261 11.51 24.01 -11.65
N ALA A 262 12.26 24.58 -10.70
CA ALA A 262 13.66 24.92 -10.91
C ALA A 262 14.51 23.68 -11.22
N ALA A 263 14.29 22.57 -10.51
CA ALA A 263 15.00 21.31 -10.76
C ALA A 263 14.72 20.74 -12.15
N VAL A 264 13.47 20.85 -12.65
CA VAL A 264 13.08 20.47 -14.00
C VAL A 264 13.75 21.39 -15.05
N GLN A 265 13.72 22.71 -14.84
CA GLN A 265 14.35 23.67 -15.77
C GLN A 265 15.87 23.46 -15.86
N LEU A 266 16.49 23.16 -14.73
CA LEU A 266 17.93 22.88 -14.61
C LEU A 266 18.30 21.44 -15.00
N LYS A 267 17.33 20.61 -15.41
CA LYS A 267 17.54 19.20 -15.81
C LYS A 267 18.22 18.35 -14.73
N ILE A 268 17.96 18.65 -13.45
CA ILE A 268 18.56 17.96 -12.31
C ILE A 268 18.16 16.48 -12.32
N PHE A 269 16.88 16.17 -12.52
CA PHE A 269 16.39 14.79 -12.56
C PHE A 269 16.98 13.99 -13.72
N ASP A 270 17.22 14.63 -14.88
CA ASP A 270 17.88 14.00 -16.03
C ASP A 270 19.40 13.84 -15.82
N ALA A 271 20.02 14.68 -14.98
CA ALA A 271 21.44 14.62 -14.66
C ALA A 271 21.80 13.45 -13.72
N LEU A 272 20.80 12.92 -12.99
CA LEU A 272 20.92 11.82 -12.05
C LEU A 272 20.86 10.44 -12.74
N PRO A 273 21.53 9.40 -12.20
CA PRO A 273 22.33 9.42 -10.98
C PRO A 273 23.67 10.15 -11.14
N GLY A 274 24.16 10.75 -10.05
CA GLY A 274 25.46 11.43 -10.03
C GLY A 274 25.84 12.06 -8.68
N ALA A 275 27.15 12.23 -8.46
CA ALA A 275 27.69 13.03 -7.37
C ALA A 275 27.59 14.55 -7.67
N ILE A 276 27.75 15.38 -6.64
CA ILE A 276 27.56 16.85 -6.73
C ILE A 276 28.32 17.49 -7.91
N PRO A 277 29.63 17.23 -8.15
CA PRO A 277 30.34 17.87 -9.27
C PRO A 277 29.77 17.49 -10.64
N GLN A 278 29.29 16.26 -10.79
CA GLN A 278 28.73 15.75 -12.03
C GLN A 278 27.37 16.37 -12.33
N VAL A 279 26.50 16.44 -11.30
CA VAL A 279 25.18 17.09 -11.42
C VAL A 279 25.35 18.58 -11.68
N ALA A 280 26.26 19.24 -10.97
CA ALA A 280 26.59 20.65 -11.14
C ALA A 280 27.03 20.95 -12.58
N GLY A 281 27.96 20.14 -13.13
CA GLY A 281 28.44 20.29 -14.51
C GLY A 281 27.33 20.09 -15.56
N LYS A 282 26.48 19.06 -15.41
CA LYS A 282 25.37 18.78 -16.34
C LYS A 282 24.26 19.82 -16.29
N SER A 283 24.12 20.53 -15.16
CA SER A 283 23.02 21.47 -14.89
C SER A 283 23.48 22.94 -14.92
N SER A 284 24.73 23.20 -15.31
CA SER A 284 25.34 24.54 -15.33
C SER A 284 25.25 25.28 -13.99
N LEU A 285 25.46 24.56 -12.88
CA LEU A 285 25.43 25.10 -11.51
C LEU A 285 26.83 25.13 -10.89
N SER A 286 27.01 25.97 -9.87
CA SER A 286 28.10 25.76 -8.90
C SER A 286 27.81 24.52 -8.05
N GLU A 287 28.86 23.89 -7.52
CA GLU A 287 28.71 22.74 -6.63
C GLU A 287 27.88 23.08 -5.36
N ASP A 288 28.03 24.30 -4.82
CA ASP A 288 27.22 24.76 -3.68
C ASP A 288 25.72 24.85 -4.03
N SER A 289 25.40 25.40 -5.21
CA SER A 289 24.00 25.49 -5.67
C SER A 289 23.42 24.10 -5.93
N ALA A 290 24.19 23.21 -6.57
CA ALA A 290 23.80 21.82 -6.79
C ALA A 290 23.55 21.10 -5.47
N LYS A 291 24.43 21.28 -4.47
CA LYS A 291 24.26 20.73 -3.12
C LYS A 291 22.96 21.21 -2.46
N ARG A 292 22.63 22.50 -2.56
CA ARG A 292 21.42 23.08 -1.98
C ARG A 292 20.15 22.51 -2.60
N ILE A 293 20.07 22.46 -3.94
CA ILE A 293 18.87 21.93 -4.61
C ILE A 293 18.73 20.42 -4.42
N LEU A 294 19.82 19.64 -4.48
CA LEU A 294 19.79 18.20 -4.20
C LEU A 294 19.30 17.92 -2.77
N ARG A 295 19.78 18.67 -1.77
CA ARG A 295 19.29 18.53 -0.39
C ARG A 295 17.80 18.83 -0.28
N ALA A 296 17.31 19.88 -0.94
CA ALA A 296 15.89 20.22 -0.94
C ALA A 296 15.04 19.10 -1.58
N LEU A 297 15.48 18.56 -2.72
CA LEU A 297 14.81 17.45 -3.40
C LEU A 297 14.81 16.14 -2.58
N TRP A 298 15.88 15.91 -1.81
CA TRP A 298 15.98 14.77 -0.90
C TRP A 298 14.98 14.89 0.27
N GLU A 299 14.89 16.05 0.92
CA GLU A 299 13.87 16.34 1.96
C GLU A 299 12.44 16.23 1.43
N MET A 300 12.25 16.44 0.12
CA MET A 300 10.97 16.27 -0.57
C MET A 300 10.66 14.81 -0.95
N ASN A 301 11.57 13.86 -0.66
CA ASN A 301 11.49 12.45 -1.04
C ASN A 301 11.38 12.23 -2.56
N LEU A 302 12.01 13.09 -3.37
CA LEU A 302 12.08 12.94 -4.83
C LEU A 302 13.37 12.27 -5.29
N ILE A 303 14.43 12.35 -4.49
CA ILE A 303 15.72 11.73 -4.77
C ILE A 303 16.27 11.04 -3.52
N HIS A 304 17.17 10.09 -3.72
CA HIS A 304 17.92 9.40 -2.68
C HIS A 304 19.38 9.85 -2.69
N TYR A 305 20.03 9.79 -1.53
CA TYR A 305 21.48 9.99 -1.39
C TYR A 305 22.09 8.76 -0.74
N ASP A 306 23.00 8.13 -1.45
CA ASP A 306 23.80 7.02 -0.95
C ASP A 306 25.03 7.57 -0.21
N GLY A 307 25.11 7.31 1.09
CA GLY A 307 26.20 7.79 1.94
C GLY A 307 27.56 7.12 1.66
N GLU A 308 27.57 5.89 1.14
CA GLU A 308 28.78 5.13 0.84
C GLU A 308 29.37 5.58 -0.50
N THR A 309 28.54 5.64 -1.54
CA THR A 309 28.98 6.02 -2.89
C THR A 309 29.01 7.53 -3.11
N LYS A 310 28.36 8.30 -2.23
CA LYS A 310 28.16 9.77 -2.35
C LYS A 310 27.43 10.18 -3.62
N VAL A 311 26.58 9.31 -4.14
CA VAL A 311 25.81 9.51 -5.36
C VAL A 311 24.35 9.81 -5.02
N TYR A 312 23.76 10.77 -5.72
CA TYR A 312 22.32 10.98 -5.71
C TYR A 312 21.68 10.18 -6.86
N SER A 313 20.47 9.67 -6.63
CA SER A 313 19.65 8.99 -7.64
C SER A 313 18.18 9.39 -7.50
N ASN A 314 17.40 9.28 -8.56
CA ASN A 314 15.96 9.55 -8.48
C ASN A 314 15.26 8.45 -7.67
N LEU A 315 14.25 8.86 -6.89
CA LEU A 315 13.21 7.95 -6.42
C LEU A 315 12.09 7.88 -7.47
N ALA A 316 11.10 7.00 -7.27
CA ALA A 316 9.98 6.84 -8.19
C ALA A 316 9.29 8.17 -8.55
N GLY A 317 9.13 9.08 -7.58
CA GLY A 317 8.58 10.42 -7.82
C GLY A 317 9.51 11.33 -8.64
N GLY A 318 10.82 11.23 -8.47
CA GLY A 318 11.81 11.99 -9.25
C GLY A 318 11.95 11.51 -10.69
N GLU A 319 11.78 10.20 -10.95
CA GLU A 319 11.77 9.64 -12.31
C GLU A 319 10.62 10.23 -13.15
N LEU A 320 9.47 10.53 -12.53
CA LEU A 320 8.35 11.20 -13.20
C LEU A 320 8.69 12.64 -13.62
N LEU A 321 9.80 13.23 -13.19
CA LEU A 321 10.18 14.61 -13.46
C LEU A 321 11.32 14.74 -14.47
N LYS A 322 11.75 13.63 -15.10
CA LYS A 322 12.67 13.64 -16.23
C LYS A 322 11.97 14.15 -17.49
N ARG A 323 12.59 15.05 -18.25
CA ARG A 323 11.90 15.81 -19.30
C ARG A 323 11.67 15.03 -20.59
N ASN A 324 12.52 14.05 -20.88
CA ASN A 324 12.51 13.34 -22.16
C ASN A 324 11.81 11.97 -22.13
N GLU A 325 11.13 11.66 -21.03
CA GLU A 325 10.35 10.41 -20.90
C GLU A 325 8.94 10.60 -21.46
N ALA A 326 8.42 9.56 -22.13
CA ALA A 326 7.05 9.57 -22.67
C ALA A 326 5.98 9.72 -21.58
N TYR A 327 6.29 9.31 -20.35
CA TYR A 327 5.44 9.44 -19.18
C TYR A 327 6.12 10.37 -18.17
N SER A 328 5.83 11.67 -18.26
CA SER A 328 6.53 12.71 -17.50
C SER A 328 5.60 13.82 -17.01
N LEU A 329 5.77 14.21 -15.75
CA LEU A 329 5.16 15.36 -15.09
C LEU A 329 6.03 16.64 -15.21
N ALA A 330 7.18 16.59 -15.87
CA ALA A 330 8.00 17.77 -16.12
C ALA A 330 7.23 18.88 -16.88
N PRO A 331 6.47 18.59 -17.95
CA PRO A 331 5.64 19.60 -18.62
C PRO A 331 4.55 20.18 -17.71
N ALA A 332 3.97 19.36 -16.82
CA ALA A 332 2.98 19.82 -15.86
C ALA A 332 3.58 20.80 -14.84
N SER A 333 4.76 20.47 -14.30
CA SER A 333 5.51 21.36 -13.40
C SER A 333 5.78 22.73 -14.04
N ILE A 334 6.19 22.75 -15.31
CA ILE A 334 6.42 23.99 -16.08
C ILE A 334 5.11 24.76 -16.29
N SER A 335 4.09 24.10 -16.84
CA SER A 335 2.82 24.74 -17.18
C SER A 335 2.14 25.35 -15.95
N PHE A 336 2.06 24.60 -14.86
CA PHE A 336 1.41 25.11 -13.64
C PHE A 336 2.18 26.26 -13.00
N THR A 337 3.52 26.29 -13.12
CA THR A 337 4.34 27.33 -12.50
C THR A 337 4.43 28.60 -13.34
N GLU A 338 4.59 28.51 -14.66
CA GLU A 338 4.79 29.69 -15.52
C GLU A 338 3.49 30.45 -15.78
N THR A 339 2.35 29.76 -15.90
CA THR A 339 1.11 30.38 -16.40
C THR A 339 -0.08 30.26 -15.45
N HIS A 340 -0.16 29.21 -14.64
CA HIS A 340 -1.29 29.06 -13.72
C HIS A 340 -1.05 29.80 -12.40
N VAL A 341 0.19 29.84 -11.88
CA VAL A 341 0.49 30.56 -10.62
C VAL A 341 0.04 32.02 -10.67
N SER A 342 0.23 32.72 -11.79
CA SER A 342 -0.21 34.12 -11.93
C SER A 342 -1.73 34.29 -11.79
N SER A 343 -2.51 33.26 -12.12
CA SER A 343 -3.96 33.25 -11.90
C SER A 343 -4.31 33.00 -10.43
N TRP A 344 -3.52 32.17 -9.74
CA TRP A 344 -3.67 31.94 -8.29
C TRP A 344 -3.30 33.17 -7.45
N GLU A 345 -2.37 34.01 -7.91
CA GLU A 345 -2.05 35.31 -7.29
C GLU A 345 -3.26 36.26 -7.24
N LEU A 346 -4.23 36.06 -8.14
CA LEU A 346 -5.44 36.86 -8.26
C LEU A 346 -6.70 36.19 -7.65
N LEU A 347 -6.54 35.07 -6.93
CA LEU A 347 -7.65 34.29 -6.38
C LEU A 347 -8.62 35.12 -5.51
N ALA A 348 -8.10 36.01 -4.67
CA ALA A 348 -8.94 36.85 -3.83
C ALA A 348 -9.87 37.76 -4.65
N ALA A 349 -9.36 38.35 -5.74
CA ALA A 349 -10.15 39.16 -6.66
C ALA A 349 -11.18 38.32 -7.43
N SER A 350 -10.81 37.09 -7.82
CA SER A 350 -11.77 36.12 -8.38
C SER A 350 -12.92 35.82 -7.44
N LEU A 351 -12.63 35.50 -6.18
CA LEU A 351 -13.65 35.19 -5.17
C LEU A 351 -14.56 36.38 -4.88
N GLN A 352 -14.03 37.61 -4.90
CA GLN A 352 -14.82 38.83 -4.72
C GLN A 352 -15.77 39.11 -5.89
N THR A 353 -15.35 38.78 -7.11
CA THR A 353 -16.11 39.11 -8.34
C THR A 353 -16.96 37.96 -8.86
N GLY A 354 -16.70 36.73 -8.40
CA GLY A 354 -17.25 35.50 -8.98
C GLY A 354 -16.73 35.21 -10.39
N LYS A 355 -15.71 35.91 -10.87
CA LYS A 355 -15.17 35.79 -12.23
C LYS A 355 -13.79 35.12 -12.23
N SER A 356 -13.47 34.39 -13.29
CA SER A 356 -12.12 33.85 -13.48
C SER A 356 -11.07 34.96 -13.56
N ALA A 357 -9.98 34.80 -12.82
CA ALA A 357 -8.86 35.72 -12.78
C ALA A 357 -7.81 35.43 -13.85
N PHE A 358 -8.03 34.43 -14.71
CA PHE A 358 -7.07 34.06 -15.73
C PHE A 358 -6.76 35.26 -16.65
N LEU A 359 -5.60 35.88 -16.39
CA LEU A 359 -4.90 36.87 -17.21
C LEU A 359 -5.55 38.23 -17.48
N GLY A 360 -6.31 38.85 -16.57
CA GLY A 360 -6.68 40.28 -16.73
C GLY A 360 -7.39 40.64 -18.06
N CYS A 361 -7.79 39.64 -18.84
CA CYS A 361 -8.43 39.77 -20.12
C CYS A 361 -9.91 39.94 -19.83
N LYS A 362 -10.36 41.19 -19.95
CA LYS A 362 -11.73 41.44 -20.35
C LYS A 362 -11.99 40.58 -21.60
N ASP A 363 -12.88 39.60 -21.47
CA ASP A 363 -13.61 38.99 -22.58
C ASP A 363 -12.94 37.87 -23.41
N LYS A 364 -11.89 37.19 -22.93
CA LYS A 364 -11.34 35.99 -23.64
C LYS A 364 -11.27 34.75 -22.76
N ASP A 365 -11.79 33.64 -23.30
CA ASP A 365 -11.69 32.29 -22.75
C ASP A 365 -10.22 31.83 -22.61
N TRP A 366 -9.90 31.09 -21.54
CA TRP A 366 -8.58 30.50 -21.24
C TRP A 366 -7.99 29.80 -22.46
N PHE A 367 -8.82 28.99 -23.15
CA PHE A 367 -8.39 28.24 -24.32
C PHE A 367 -8.00 29.14 -25.49
N GLN A 368 -8.68 30.27 -25.70
CA GLN A 368 -8.32 31.21 -26.78
C GLN A 368 -6.93 31.82 -26.56
N ASN A 369 -6.52 32.02 -25.31
CA ASN A 369 -5.17 32.49 -24.99
C ASN A 369 -4.14 31.36 -25.12
N LEU A 370 -4.49 30.13 -24.69
CA LEU A 370 -3.65 28.94 -24.86
C LEU A 370 -3.27 28.76 -26.34
N TYR A 371 -4.23 28.87 -27.25
CA TYR A 371 -4.01 28.62 -28.68
C TYR A 371 -3.25 29.72 -29.43
N GLN A 372 -3.11 30.91 -28.84
CA GLN A 372 -2.30 31.99 -29.44
C GLN A 372 -0.79 31.74 -29.30
N ASN A 373 -0.35 30.95 -28.32
CA ASN A 373 1.05 30.64 -28.08
C ASN A 373 1.32 29.14 -28.32
N GLN A 374 1.86 28.81 -29.48
CA GLN A 374 2.10 27.42 -29.91
C GLN A 374 3.05 26.65 -28.98
N ASP A 375 4.09 27.30 -28.47
CA ASP A 375 5.06 26.65 -27.58
C ASP A 375 4.41 26.32 -26.23
N TYR A 376 3.64 27.26 -25.68
CA TYR A 376 2.90 27.06 -24.44
C TYR A 376 1.83 25.97 -24.59
N MET A 377 1.06 25.99 -25.68
CA MET A 377 0.06 24.96 -25.98
C MET A 377 0.69 23.56 -26.06
N LYS A 378 1.86 23.44 -26.69
CA LYS A 378 2.57 22.16 -26.80
C LYS A 378 2.98 21.59 -25.44
N GLU A 379 3.50 22.43 -24.55
CA GLU A 379 3.90 21.98 -23.21
C GLU A 379 2.68 21.66 -22.32
N TYR A 380 1.63 22.48 -22.37
CA TYR A 380 0.36 22.19 -21.70
C TYR A 380 -0.24 20.86 -22.15
N GLN A 381 -0.27 20.62 -23.46
CA GLN A 381 -0.83 19.39 -24.00
C GLN A 381 -0.03 18.16 -23.57
N LYS A 382 1.30 18.24 -23.52
CA LYS A 382 2.12 17.13 -22.97
C LYS A 382 1.78 16.85 -21.50
N ALA A 383 1.54 17.89 -20.70
CA ALA A 383 1.12 17.72 -19.31
C ALA A 383 -0.21 16.94 -19.23
N MET A 384 -1.20 17.35 -20.03
CA MET A 384 -2.51 16.67 -20.10
C MET A 384 -2.41 15.25 -20.61
N ASP A 385 -1.55 14.98 -21.59
CA ASP A 385 -1.31 13.64 -22.11
C ASP A 385 -0.82 12.68 -21.01
N THR A 386 0.12 13.12 -20.15
CA THR A 386 0.60 12.31 -19.02
C THR A 386 -0.51 12.01 -18.01
N TYR A 387 -1.33 13.01 -17.64
CA TYR A 387 -2.48 12.78 -16.76
C TYR A 387 -3.47 11.80 -17.38
N ALA A 388 -3.80 11.96 -18.66
CA ALA A 388 -4.72 11.07 -19.37
C ALA A 388 -4.21 9.62 -19.42
N LEU A 389 -2.90 9.40 -19.62
CA LEU A 389 -2.29 8.07 -19.58
C LEU A 389 -2.37 7.41 -18.19
N HIS A 390 -2.35 8.21 -17.13
CA HIS A 390 -2.53 7.72 -15.77
C HIS A 390 -4.00 7.43 -15.46
N ASP A 391 -4.84 8.46 -15.60
CA ASP A 391 -6.23 8.47 -15.17
C ASP A 391 -7.10 7.48 -15.95
N TYR A 392 -6.81 7.29 -17.23
CA TYR A 392 -7.61 6.46 -18.13
C TYR A 392 -7.02 5.07 -18.40
N ARG A 393 -5.99 4.66 -17.66
CA ARG A 393 -5.32 3.36 -17.84
C ARG A 393 -6.29 2.19 -17.73
N GLU A 394 -7.21 2.26 -16.77
CA GLU A 394 -8.15 1.18 -16.44
C GLU A 394 -9.58 1.50 -16.89
N ILE A 395 -9.77 2.54 -17.72
CA ILE A 395 -11.11 3.04 -18.07
C ILE A 395 -12.02 1.99 -18.70
N ALA A 396 -11.44 1.04 -19.47
CA ALA A 396 -12.18 -0.06 -20.06
C ALA A 396 -12.74 -1.04 -19.02
N GLY A 397 -12.14 -1.16 -17.83
CA GLY A 397 -12.67 -1.99 -16.75
C GLY A 397 -13.95 -1.39 -16.12
N PHE A 398 -14.17 -0.09 -16.29
CA PHE A 398 -15.30 0.64 -15.69
C PHE A 398 -16.44 0.92 -16.65
N ILE A 399 -16.20 0.81 -17.97
CA ILE A 399 -17.19 1.08 -19.02
C ILE A 399 -17.53 -0.24 -19.71
N ASP A 400 -18.80 -0.61 -19.73
CA ASP A 400 -19.26 -1.78 -20.50
C ASP A 400 -19.34 -1.47 -22.01
N GLY A 401 -18.17 -1.35 -22.63
CA GLY A 401 -18.04 -1.04 -24.07
C GLY A 401 -18.62 -2.11 -24.99
N GLY A 402 -18.87 -3.33 -24.48
CA GLY A 402 -19.45 -4.44 -25.24
C GLY A 402 -20.92 -4.22 -25.64
N LYS A 403 -21.63 -3.31 -24.96
CA LYS A 403 -23.03 -2.96 -25.27
C LYS A 403 -23.19 -1.97 -26.41
N HIS A 404 -22.13 -1.27 -26.79
CA HIS A 404 -22.18 -0.18 -27.76
C HIS A 404 -21.44 -0.55 -29.04
N ARG A 405 -21.91 -0.04 -30.19
CA ARG A 405 -21.26 -0.18 -31.49
C ARG A 405 -20.58 1.10 -31.92
N LYS A 406 -21.07 2.28 -31.50
CA LYS A 406 -20.52 3.58 -31.86
C LYS A 406 -20.49 4.51 -30.65
N VAL A 407 -19.31 5.00 -30.29
CA VAL A 407 -19.11 5.93 -29.16
C VAL A 407 -18.48 7.23 -29.65
N ILE A 408 -18.95 8.34 -29.10
CA ILE A 408 -18.38 9.67 -29.34
C ILE A 408 -17.57 10.09 -28.12
N ASP A 409 -16.30 10.39 -28.30
CA ASP A 409 -15.43 11.04 -27.31
C ASP A 409 -15.40 12.54 -27.65
N ALA A 410 -16.12 13.34 -26.87
CA ALA A 410 -16.35 14.75 -27.13
C ALA A 410 -15.43 15.60 -26.25
N GLY A 411 -14.57 16.42 -26.86
CA GLY A 411 -13.52 17.14 -26.14
C GLY A 411 -12.45 16.20 -25.56
N GLY A 412 -12.20 15.07 -26.23
CA GLY A 412 -11.34 13.99 -25.73
C GLY A 412 -9.84 14.27 -25.84
N GLY A 413 -9.41 15.49 -26.16
CA GLY A 413 -8.02 15.86 -26.39
C GLY A 413 -7.38 15.02 -27.49
N LYS A 414 -6.24 14.37 -27.20
CA LYS A 414 -5.58 13.47 -28.17
C LYS A 414 -6.22 12.08 -28.28
N GLY A 415 -7.37 11.86 -27.65
CA GLY A 415 -8.16 10.64 -27.77
C GLY A 415 -7.66 9.46 -26.94
N THR A 416 -7.00 9.70 -25.79
CA THR A 416 -6.51 8.61 -24.93
C THR A 416 -7.63 7.69 -24.48
N VAL A 417 -8.79 8.24 -24.11
CA VAL A 417 -9.96 7.45 -23.67
C VAL A 417 -10.47 6.58 -24.82
N ILE A 418 -10.80 7.19 -25.97
CA ILE A 418 -11.34 6.43 -27.11
C ILE A 418 -10.35 5.39 -27.63
N LYS A 419 -9.04 5.67 -27.67
CA LYS A 419 -8.01 4.69 -28.06
C LYS A 419 -7.97 3.49 -27.12
N ASN A 420 -8.02 3.71 -25.81
CA ASN A 420 -8.03 2.63 -24.81
C ASN A 420 -9.29 1.77 -24.96
N LEU A 421 -10.46 2.38 -25.17
CA LEU A 421 -11.72 1.65 -25.39
C LEU A 421 -11.71 0.85 -26.69
N LEU A 422 -11.26 1.42 -27.81
CA LEU A 422 -11.23 0.71 -29.10
C LEU A 422 -10.24 -0.45 -29.13
N THR A 423 -9.16 -0.35 -28.33
CA THR A 423 -8.20 -1.44 -28.10
C THR A 423 -8.84 -2.57 -27.29
N ALA A 424 -9.58 -2.23 -26.22
CA ALA A 424 -10.23 -3.23 -25.37
C ALA A 424 -11.46 -3.89 -26.01
N TYR A 425 -12.17 -3.19 -26.90
CA TYR A 425 -13.42 -3.63 -27.50
C TYR A 425 -13.34 -3.69 -29.04
N PRO A 426 -13.06 -4.87 -29.64
CA PRO A 426 -12.83 -5.00 -31.08
C PRO A 426 -14.03 -4.68 -31.99
N ARG A 427 -15.26 -4.68 -31.44
CA ARG A 427 -16.49 -4.38 -32.18
C ARG A 427 -16.92 -2.91 -32.09
N LEU A 428 -16.24 -2.12 -31.27
CA LEU A 428 -16.57 -0.73 -31.03
C LEU A 428 -16.02 0.15 -32.15
N CYS A 429 -16.78 1.14 -32.61
CA CYS A 429 -16.31 2.22 -33.46
C CYS A 429 -16.31 3.53 -32.66
N GLY A 430 -15.31 4.38 -32.87
CA GLY A 430 -15.09 5.59 -32.11
C GLY A 430 -15.03 6.82 -32.99
N ILE A 431 -15.67 7.89 -32.54
CA ILE A 431 -15.53 9.24 -33.12
C ILE A 431 -14.96 10.14 -32.04
N LEU A 432 -13.83 10.78 -32.31
CA LEU A 432 -13.30 11.86 -31.48
C LEU A 432 -13.69 13.20 -32.09
N LEU A 433 -14.41 14.00 -31.30
CA LEU A 433 -14.75 15.38 -31.62
C LEU A 433 -13.83 16.29 -30.82
N GLU A 434 -13.04 17.10 -31.51
CA GLU A 434 -12.10 18.04 -30.88
C GLU A 434 -11.95 19.31 -31.72
N ARG A 435 -11.41 20.36 -31.11
CA ARG A 435 -11.16 21.63 -31.77
C ARG A 435 -10.10 21.51 -32.87
N PRO A 436 -10.19 22.37 -33.92
CA PRO A 436 -9.23 22.36 -35.03
C PRO A 436 -7.76 22.39 -34.60
N GLU A 437 -7.44 23.14 -33.54
CA GLU A 437 -6.10 23.35 -33.00
C GLU A 437 -5.49 22.07 -32.38
N VAL A 438 -6.33 21.13 -31.95
CA VAL A 438 -5.92 19.85 -31.35
C VAL A 438 -5.88 18.74 -32.40
N VAL A 439 -6.85 18.70 -33.31
CA VAL A 439 -7.01 17.62 -34.31
C VAL A 439 -5.73 17.37 -35.12
N GLY A 440 -5.00 18.42 -35.51
CA GLY A 440 -3.75 18.29 -36.26
C GLY A 440 -2.61 17.55 -35.53
N GLN A 441 -2.74 17.34 -34.23
CA GLN A 441 -1.72 16.67 -33.39
C GLN A 441 -2.08 15.22 -33.06
N ILE A 442 -3.22 14.73 -33.54
CA ILE A 442 -3.76 13.43 -33.17
C ILE A 442 -3.21 12.37 -34.12
N SER A 443 -2.39 11.48 -33.58
CA SER A 443 -1.99 10.27 -34.29
C SER A 443 -3.04 9.18 -34.08
N VAL A 444 -3.55 8.63 -35.19
CA VAL A 444 -4.46 7.48 -35.24
C VAL A 444 -3.61 6.22 -35.45
N PRO A 445 -3.60 5.27 -34.49
CA PRO A 445 -2.88 4.01 -34.67
C PRO A 445 -3.42 3.23 -35.87
N GLN A 446 -2.54 2.58 -36.63
CA GLN A 446 -2.89 1.91 -37.88
C GLN A 446 -3.92 0.79 -37.65
N GLU A 447 -3.81 0.09 -36.52
CA GLU A 447 -4.72 -0.96 -36.07
C GLU A 447 -6.14 -0.44 -35.72
N LEU A 448 -6.29 0.86 -35.52
CA LEU A 448 -7.58 1.50 -35.24
C LEU A 448 -8.15 2.27 -36.43
N ALA A 449 -7.41 2.42 -37.54
CA ALA A 449 -7.76 3.31 -38.64
C ALA A 449 -9.16 3.05 -39.22
N ASP A 450 -9.59 1.79 -39.31
CA ASP A 450 -10.90 1.41 -39.86
C ASP A 450 -12.08 1.70 -38.91
N ARG A 451 -11.81 1.96 -37.64
CA ARG A 451 -12.83 2.11 -36.58
C ARG A 451 -12.69 3.37 -35.76
N PHE A 452 -11.70 4.22 -36.03
CA PHE A 452 -11.44 5.45 -35.30
C PHE A 452 -11.45 6.65 -36.24
N THR A 453 -12.45 7.51 -36.10
CA THR A 453 -12.58 8.74 -36.85
C THR A 453 -12.31 9.95 -35.96
N VAL A 454 -11.50 10.89 -36.43
CA VAL A 454 -11.26 12.18 -35.76
C VAL A 454 -11.95 13.27 -36.57
N LYS A 455 -12.73 14.14 -35.91
CA LYS A 455 -13.38 15.28 -36.56
C LYS A 455 -13.10 16.57 -35.81
N SER A 456 -12.76 17.60 -36.57
CA SER A 456 -12.73 18.98 -36.09
C SER A 456 -14.17 19.45 -35.83
N PHE A 457 -14.46 19.85 -34.59
CA PHE A 457 -15.81 20.20 -34.16
C PHE A 457 -15.81 21.13 -32.95
N ASP A 458 -16.77 22.05 -32.91
CA ASP A 458 -17.11 22.85 -31.74
C ASP A 458 -18.26 22.18 -30.99
N LEU A 459 -18.04 21.79 -29.73
CA LEU A 459 -18.99 21.02 -28.92
C LEU A 459 -20.33 21.75 -28.70
N PHE A 460 -20.34 23.07 -28.81
CA PHE A 460 -21.53 23.91 -28.63
C PHE A 460 -22.33 24.10 -29.93
N SER A 461 -21.79 23.68 -31.07
CA SER A 461 -22.49 23.65 -32.34
C SER A 461 -23.42 22.42 -32.43
N PRO A 462 -24.41 22.39 -33.36
CA PRO A 462 -25.22 21.21 -33.60
C PRO A 462 -24.37 19.98 -33.98
N TRP A 463 -24.63 18.85 -33.36
CA TRP A 463 -23.77 17.67 -33.46
C TRP A 463 -23.90 16.98 -34.83
N PRO A 464 -22.78 16.68 -35.51
CA PRO A 464 -22.78 16.19 -36.88
C PRO A 464 -23.08 14.69 -36.97
N GLU A 465 -23.08 13.98 -35.84
CA GLU A 465 -23.10 12.53 -35.76
C GLU A 465 -23.89 12.09 -34.53
N SER A 466 -24.62 10.97 -34.67
CA SER A 466 -25.18 10.24 -33.52
C SER A 466 -24.27 9.08 -33.13
N GLY A 467 -24.30 8.72 -31.85
CA GLY A 467 -23.61 7.55 -31.28
C GLY A 467 -24.48 6.91 -30.19
N ASP A 468 -24.16 5.67 -29.85
CA ASP A 468 -24.87 4.92 -28.79
C ASP A 468 -24.54 5.45 -27.39
N ALA A 469 -23.37 6.07 -27.24
CA ALA A 469 -22.96 6.78 -26.04
C ALA A 469 -22.00 7.93 -26.36
N VAL A 470 -21.95 8.90 -25.45
CA VAL A 470 -21.08 10.07 -25.48
C VAL A 470 -20.24 10.09 -24.22
N ILE A 471 -18.94 10.31 -24.38
CA ILE A 471 -17.97 10.47 -23.30
C ILE A 471 -17.53 11.93 -23.26
N LEU A 472 -17.57 12.52 -22.07
CA LEU A 472 -17.12 13.89 -21.77
C LEU A 472 -16.10 13.82 -20.63
N ALA A 473 -14.91 13.31 -20.93
CA ALA A 473 -13.88 13.05 -19.92
C ALA A 473 -13.15 14.35 -19.56
N ARG A 474 -13.36 14.86 -18.34
CA ARG A 474 -12.82 16.15 -17.85
C ARG A 474 -13.20 17.37 -18.71
N VAL A 475 -14.37 17.35 -19.35
CA VAL A 475 -14.86 18.50 -20.13
C VAL A 475 -15.78 19.39 -19.30
N LEU A 476 -16.76 18.79 -18.62
CA LEU A 476 -17.85 19.55 -17.98
C LEU A 476 -17.39 20.53 -16.90
N HIS A 477 -16.24 20.30 -16.26
CA HIS A 477 -15.74 21.16 -15.18
C HIS A 477 -15.14 22.49 -15.66
N ASP A 478 -14.94 22.66 -16.97
CA ASP A 478 -14.35 23.86 -17.56
C ASP A 478 -15.39 24.95 -17.90
N TRP A 479 -16.69 24.63 -17.78
CA TRP A 479 -17.80 25.46 -18.27
C TRP A 479 -18.84 25.69 -17.16
N ASP A 480 -19.53 26.83 -17.22
CA ASP A 480 -20.53 27.29 -16.22
C ASP A 480 -21.98 26.95 -16.56
#